data_AF-A0A7J6QWL2-F1
#
_entry.id   AF-A0A7J6QWL2-F1
#
_cell.length_a   1.000
_cell.length_b   1.000
_cell.length_c   1.000
_cell.angle_alpha   90.00
_cell.angle_beta   90.00
_cell.angle_gamma   90.00
#
_symmetry.space_group_name_H-M   'P 1'
#
loop_
_entity.id
_entity.type
_entity.pdbx_description
1 polymer ?
#
loop_
_entity_poly.entity_id
_entity_poly.type
_entity_poly.pdbx_seq_one_letter_code
_entity_poly.pdbx_strand_id
1 'polypeptide(L)'
;MDGINLATALHRIAKHSKSYQVSQVANDPRYTALTDRLGAYLSSLDGVGLMNTLWALVRLNTASPKWISELLDRCINSVDQLEPKQLGQGLYCVYRMSKHVAPTDAVKALQSALH
;
A
#
# COMPACT_ATOMS: atom_id res chain seq x y z
N MET A 1 5.05 8.26 -17.91
CA MET A 1 5.05 8.15 -16.44
C MET A 1 4.95 6.66 -16.14
N ASP A 2 5.94 6.11 -15.44
CA ASP A 2 6.02 4.68 -15.09
C ASP A 2 5.41 4.42 -13.69
N GLY A 3 5.21 3.14 -13.35
CA GLY A 3 4.63 2.73 -12.08
C GLY A 3 5.44 3.19 -10.86
N ILE A 4 6.78 3.19 -10.95
CA ILE A 4 7.68 3.57 -9.86
C ILE A 4 7.47 5.03 -9.47
N ASN A 5 7.33 5.93 -10.45
CA ASN A 5 7.06 7.34 -10.18
C ASN A 5 5.69 7.55 -9.52
N LEU A 6 4.67 6.79 -9.92
CA LEU A 6 3.33 6.84 -9.31
C LEU A 6 3.35 6.36 -7.84
N ALA A 7 3.98 5.21 -7.58
CA ALA A 7 4.14 4.66 -6.23
C ALA A 7 4.95 5.62 -5.33
N THR A 8 6.02 6.20 -5.87
CA THR A 8 6.85 7.18 -5.15
C THR A 8 6.08 8.45 -4.85
N ALA A 9 5.28 8.96 -5.78
CA ALA A 9 4.43 10.13 -5.56
C ALA A 9 3.41 9.87 -4.45
N LEU A 10 2.71 8.74 -4.50
CA LEU A 10 1.74 8.34 -3.47
C LEU A 10 2.40 8.21 -2.09
N HIS A 11 3.57 7.55 -2.03
CA HIS A 11 4.35 7.44 -0.80
C HIS A 11 4.79 8.81 -0.24
N ARG A 12 5.24 9.74 -1.11
CA ARG A 12 5.60 11.10 -0.69
C ARG A 12 4.40 11.87 -0.14
N ILE A 13 3.25 11.77 -0.79
CA ILE A 13 1.99 12.37 -0.29
C ILE A 13 1.71 11.83 1.11
N ALA A 14 1.70 10.51 1.30
CA ALA A 14 1.45 9.89 2.60
C ALA A 14 2.47 10.30 3.68
N LYS A 15 3.76 10.33 3.33
CA LYS A 15 4.86 10.67 4.23
C LYS A 15 4.80 12.12 4.71
N HIS A 16 4.44 13.05 3.83
CA HIS A 16 4.41 14.48 4.14
C HIS A 16 3.04 14.98 4.60
N SER A 17 2.00 14.15 4.53
CA SER A 17 0.67 14.48 5.06
C SER A 17 0.64 14.41 6.58
N LYS A 18 0.27 15.52 7.21
CA LYS A 18 -0.04 15.54 8.65
C LYS A 18 -1.40 14.90 8.90
N SER A 19 -1.64 14.37 10.11
CA SER A 19 -2.86 13.65 10.44
C SER A 19 -4.15 14.44 10.15
N TYR A 20 -4.14 15.75 10.37
CA TYR A 20 -5.30 16.62 10.08
C TYR A 20 -5.53 16.90 8.58
N GLN A 21 -4.54 16.64 7.73
CA GLN A 21 -4.63 16.83 6.27
C GLN A 21 -5.12 15.57 5.55
N VAL A 22 -5.13 14.43 6.23
CA VAL A 22 -5.46 13.13 5.64
C VAL A 22 -6.85 13.15 5.00
N SER A 23 -7.86 13.72 5.66
CA SER A 23 -9.21 13.87 5.11
C SER A 23 -9.22 14.76 3.86
N GLN A 24 -8.44 15.83 3.84
CA GLN A 24 -8.34 16.72 2.67
C GLN A 24 -7.70 15.99 1.49
N VAL A 25 -6.63 15.23 1.72
CA VAL A 25 -5.97 14.41 0.69
C VAL A 25 -6.94 13.38 0.12
N ALA A 26 -7.70 12.70 0.99
CA ALA A 26 -8.66 11.66 0.58
C ALA A 26 -9.78 12.20 -0.35
N ASN A 27 -10.16 13.46 -0.16
CA ASN A 27 -11.22 14.12 -0.93
C ASN A 27 -10.69 14.90 -2.15
N ASP A 28 -9.36 14.94 -2.36
CA ASP A 28 -8.77 15.63 -3.50
C ASP A 28 -8.93 14.78 -4.78
N PRO A 29 -9.55 15.29 -5.85
CA PRO A 29 -9.71 14.54 -7.10
C PRO A 29 -8.37 14.07 -7.71
N ARG A 30 -7.28 14.79 -7.44
CA ARG A 30 -5.94 14.42 -7.91
C ARG A 30 -5.39 13.19 -7.18
N TYR A 31 -5.78 12.99 -5.92
CA TYR A 31 -5.47 11.76 -5.19
C TYR A 31 -6.17 10.57 -5.84
N THR A 32 -7.47 10.68 -6.12
CA THR A 32 -8.24 9.64 -6.82
C THR A 32 -7.63 9.31 -8.18
N ALA A 33 -7.33 10.33 -8.99
CA ALA A 33 -6.69 10.13 -10.29
C ALA A 33 -5.30 9.46 -10.20
N LEU A 34 -4.52 9.80 -9.18
CA LEU A 34 -3.22 9.17 -8.92
C LEU A 34 -3.39 7.69 -8.55
N THR A 35 -4.32 7.36 -7.65
CA THR A 35 -4.57 5.99 -7.21
C THR A 35 -5.14 5.12 -8.32
N ASP A 36 -6.04 5.67 -9.15
CA ASP A 36 -6.60 4.94 -10.29
C ASP A 36 -5.52 4.63 -11.33
N ARG A 37 -4.67 5.62 -11.61
CA ARG A 37 -3.54 5.42 -12.54
C ARG A 37 -2.52 4.43 -11.99
N LEU A 38 -2.20 4.50 -10.69
CA LEU A 38 -1.30 3.53 -10.06
C LEU A 38 -1.84 2.09 -10.17
N GLY A 39 -3.15 1.90 -10.02
CA GLY A 39 -3.82 0.62 -10.21
C GLY A 39 -3.50 -0.03 -11.56
N ALA A 40 -3.53 0.75 -12.64
CA ALA A 40 -3.20 0.27 -13.99
C ALA A 40 -1.73 -0.14 -14.17
N TYR A 41 -0.84 0.24 -13.25
CA TYR A 41 0.60 -0.04 -13.31
C TYR A 41 1.08 -1.00 -12.21
N LEU A 42 0.19 -1.59 -11.40
CA LEU A 42 0.58 -2.51 -10.32
C LEU A 42 1.47 -3.66 -10.80
N SER A 43 1.20 -4.18 -12.00
CA SER A 43 1.98 -5.27 -12.61
C SER A 43 3.43 -4.92 -12.92
N SER A 44 3.75 -3.62 -12.99
CA SER A 44 5.09 -3.11 -13.28
C SER A 44 5.89 -2.75 -12.02
N LEU A 45 5.30 -2.86 -10.83
CA LEU A 45 5.97 -2.51 -9.57
C LEU A 45 6.85 -3.67 -9.07
N ASP A 46 8.02 -3.31 -8.56
CA ASP A 46 8.86 -4.20 -7.77
C ASP A 46 8.37 -4.28 -6.31
N GLY A 47 8.99 -5.15 -5.51
CA GLY A 47 8.65 -5.33 -4.10
C GLY A 47 8.67 -4.02 -3.29
N VAL A 48 9.61 -3.11 -3.59
CA VAL A 48 9.71 -1.81 -2.93
C VAL A 48 8.53 -0.90 -3.30
N GLY A 49 8.18 -0.83 -4.59
CA GLY A 49 7.02 -0.09 -5.08
C GLY A 49 5.70 -0.60 -4.49
N LEU A 50 5.55 -1.92 -4.38
CA LEU A 50 4.39 -2.57 -3.76
C LEU A 50 4.27 -2.20 -2.27
N MET A 51 5.35 -2.32 -1.50
CA MET A 51 5.35 -1.99 -0.05
C MET A 51 5.12 -0.51 0.22
N ASN A 52 5.72 0.36 -0.60
CA ASN A 52 5.48 1.81 -0.51
C ASN A 52 4.02 2.17 -0.81
N THR A 53 3.43 1.51 -1.79
CA THR A 53 2.01 1.70 -2.14
C THR A 53 1.11 1.26 -0.98
N LEU A 54 1.33 0.04 -0.46
CA LEU A 54 0.56 -0.51 0.65
C LEU A 54 0.63 0.41 1.89
N TRP A 55 1.84 0.83 2.25
CA TRP A 55 2.04 1.72 3.38
C TRP A 55 1.38 3.07 3.21
N ALA A 56 1.45 3.65 2.01
CA ALA A 56 0.85 4.94 1.75
C ALA A 56 -0.68 4.90 1.92
N LEU A 57 -1.33 3.85 1.40
CA LEU A 57 -2.77 3.64 1.55
C LEU A 57 -3.17 3.49 3.02
N VAL A 58 -2.44 2.66 3.78
CA VAL A 58 -2.69 2.48 5.21
C VAL A 58 -2.45 3.77 6.00
N ARG A 59 -1.39 4.51 5.67
CA ARG A 59 -1.02 5.75 6.37
C ARG A 59 -2.02 6.87 6.13
N LEU A 60 -2.55 6.97 4.91
CA LEU A 60 -3.59 7.93 4.55
C LEU A 60 -4.99 7.45 4.95
N ASN A 61 -5.18 6.21 5.40
CA ASN A 61 -6.44 5.71 5.95
C ASN A 61 -7.68 6.11 5.11
N THR A 62 -7.53 6.07 3.78
CA THR A 62 -8.58 6.43 2.83
C THR A 62 -9.44 5.22 2.51
N ALA A 63 -10.54 5.43 1.79
CA ALA A 63 -11.27 4.32 1.18
C ALA A 63 -10.31 3.44 0.37
N SER A 64 -10.43 2.12 0.53
CA SER A 64 -9.59 1.15 -0.17
C SER A 64 -9.83 1.21 -1.67
N PRO A 65 -8.79 1.33 -2.51
CA PRO A 65 -8.94 1.23 -3.96
C PRO A 65 -9.49 -0.14 -4.39
N LYS A 66 -10.17 -0.20 -5.53
CA LYS A 66 -10.76 -1.45 -6.08
C LYS A 66 -9.72 -2.56 -6.29
N TRP A 67 -8.46 -2.18 -6.53
CA TRP A 67 -7.33 -3.07 -6.80
C TRP A 67 -6.56 -3.49 -5.54
N ILE A 68 -7.06 -3.18 -4.33
CA ILE A 68 -6.35 -3.49 -3.07
C ILE A 68 -6.03 -4.99 -2.92
N SER A 69 -6.91 -5.89 -3.36
CA SER A 69 -6.67 -7.34 -3.29
C SER A 69 -5.48 -7.75 -4.15
N GLU A 70 -5.40 -7.23 -5.39
CA GLU A 70 -4.27 -7.51 -6.28
C GLU A 70 -2.95 -6.98 -5.71
N LEU A 71 -2.96 -5.80 -5.08
CA LEU A 71 -1.79 -5.28 -4.38
C LEU A 71 -1.31 -6.25 -3.30
N LEU A 72 -2.23 -6.75 -2.46
CA LEU A 72 -1.89 -7.67 -1.38
C LEU A 72 -1.33 -8.99 -1.91
N ASP A 73 -1.94 -9.57 -2.94
CA ASP A 73 -1.45 -10.80 -3.57
C ASP A 73 -0.03 -10.63 -4.12
N ARG A 74 0.25 -9.49 -4.77
CA ARG A 74 1.59 -9.17 -5.28
C ARG A 74 2.61 -8.95 -4.17
N CYS A 75 2.20 -8.29 -3.08
CA CYS A 75 3.02 -8.13 -1.88
C CYS A 75 3.43 -9.50 -1.31
N ILE A 76 2.47 -10.43 -1.20
CA ILE A 76 2.72 -11.82 -0.73
C ILE A 76 3.70 -12.53 -1.65
N ASN A 77 3.47 -12.49 -2.95
CA ASN A 77 4.32 -13.16 -3.94
C ASN A 77 5.73 -12.56 -4.05
N SER A 78 5.94 -11.37 -3.48
CA SER A 78 7.23 -10.69 -3.48
C SER A 78 8.02 -10.87 -2.18
N VAL A 79 7.47 -11.54 -1.15
CA VAL A 79 8.04 -11.63 0.21
C VAL A 79 9.50 -12.09 0.21
N ASP A 80 9.83 -13.12 -0.57
CA ASP A 80 11.18 -13.71 -0.63
C ASP A 80 12.24 -12.76 -1.21
N GLN A 81 11.81 -11.67 -1.86
CA GLN A 81 12.68 -10.69 -2.50
C GLN A 81 12.85 -9.41 -1.67
N LEU A 82 12.21 -9.34 -0.49
CA LEU A 82 12.19 -8.14 0.34
C LEU A 82 13.28 -8.17 1.40
N GLU A 83 13.88 -7.01 1.63
CA GLU A 83 14.75 -6.77 2.76
C GLU A 83 13.94 -6.73 4.08
N PRO A 84 14.58 -7.04 5.22
CA PRO A 84 13.93 -7.01 6.54
C PRO A 84 13.16 -5.71 6.84
N LYS A 85 13.67 -4.58 6.36
CA LYS A 85 13.02 -3.27 6.51
C LYS A 85 11.66 -3.22 5.81
N GLN A 86 11.57 -3.77 4.60
CA GLN A 86 10.34 -3.78 3.80
C GLN A 86 9.34 -4.80 4.36
N LEU A 87 9.81 -5.94 4.85
CA LEU A 87 8.99 -6.90 5.58
C LEU A 87 8.39 -6.27 6.85
N GLY A 88 9.17 -5.55 7.64
CA GLY A 88 8.68 -4.80 8.80
C GLY A 88 7.61 -3.76 8.45
N GLN A 89 7.76 -3.08 7.31
CA GLN A 89 6.76 -2.16 6.80
C GLN A 89 5.47 -2.88 6.39
N GLY A 90 5.57 -4.00 5.67
CA GLY A 90 4.43 -4.84 5.30
C GLY A 90 3.67 -5.34 6.53
N LEU A 91 4.38 -5.87 7.53
CA LEU A 91 3.82 -6.30 8.82
C LEU A 91 3.05 -5.19 9.54
N TYR A 92 3.64 -4.00 9.61
CA TYR A 92 2.95 -2.84 10.18
C TYR A 92 1.64 -2.53 9.45
N CYS A 93 1.64 -2.58 8.12
CA CYS A 93 0.46 -2.30 7.31
C CYS A 93 -0.63 -3.33 7.56
N VAL A 94 -0.28 -4.61 7.54
CA VAL A 94 -1.16 -5.74 7.81
C VAL A 94 -1.81 -5.62 9.19
N TYR A 95 -1.00 -5.32 10.22
CA TYR A 95 -1.50 -5.11 11.58
C TYR A 95 -2.45 -3.90 11.69
N ARG A 96 -2.15 -2.81 10.99
CA ARG A 96 -3.04 -1.64 10.96
C ARG A 96 -4.35 -1.95 10.25
N MET A 97 -4.32 -2.69 9.15
CA MET A 97 -5.51 -3.11 8.43
C MET A 97 -6.37 -4.06 9.27
N SER A 98 -5.77 -4.99 10.01
CA SER A 98 -6.52 -5.93 10.87
C SER A 98 -7.22 -5.29 12.07
N LYS A 99 -6.77 -4.11 12.50
CA LYS A 99 -7.44 -3.30 13.54
C LYS A 99 -8.68 -2.57 13.04
N HIS A 100 -8.79 -2.36 11.73
CA HIS A 100 -9.86 -1.59 11.11
C HIS A 100 -10.77 -2.45 10.21
N VAL A 101 -10.32 -3.65 9.84
CA VAL A 101 -11.01 -4.65 9.02
C VAL A 101 -10.77 -6.02 9.68
N ALA A 102 -11.81 -6.84 9.86
CA ALA A 102 -11.64 -8.20 10.38
C ALA A 102 -10.52 -8.94 9.60
N PRO A 103 -9.57 -9.62 10.27
CA PRO A 103 -8.40 -10.18 9.61
C PRO A 103 -8.81 -11.17 8.51
N THR A 104 -8.60 -10.74 7.26
CA THR A 104 -8.82 -11.54 6.05
C THR A 104 -7.71 -12.56 5.89
N ASP A 105 -7.92 -13.57 5.04
CA ASP A 105 -6.91 -14.62 4.81
C ASP A 105 -5.59 -14.07 4.25
N ALA A 106 -5.61 -12.93 3.56
CA ALA A 106 -4.42 -12.20 3.12
C ALA A 106 -3.53 -11.69 4.28
N VAL A 107 -4.14 -11.28 5.41
CA VAL A 107 -3.42 -10.86 6.62
C VAL A 107 -2.70 -12.04 7.25
N LYS A 108 -3.37 -13.21 7.29
CA LYS A 108 -2.80 -14.45 7.82
C LYS A 108 -1.70 -14.99 6.91
N ALA A 109 -1.86 -14.90 5.59
CA ALA A 109 -0.87 -15.34 4.60
C ALA A 109 0.44 -14.55 4.69
N LEU A 110 0.36 -13.22 4.86
CA LEU A 110 1.54 -12.37 5.09
C LEU A 110 2.20 -12.68 6.45
N GLN A 111 1.43 -13.02 7.48
CA GLN A 111 1.98 -13.44 8.77
C GLN A 111 2.66 -14.82 8.70
N SER A 112 2.13 -15.76 7.91
CA SER A 112 2.70 -17.10 7.76
C SER A 112 3.93 -17.16 6.86
N ALA A 113 4.07 -16.26 5.89
CA ALA A 113 5.24 -16.19 5.01
C ALA A 113 6.53 -15.68 5.72
N LEU A 114 6.44 -15.41 7.03
CA LEU A 114 7.53 -14.90 7.88
C LEU A 114 8.01 -15.92 8.91
N HIS A 115 7.55 -17.17 8.82
CA HIS A 115 7.98 -18.34 9.59
C HIS A 115 8.51 -19.42 8.66
#